data_AF-R6QDZ8-F1
#
_entry.id   AF-R6QDZ8-F1
#
_cell.length_a   1.000
_cell.length_b   1.000
_cell.length_c   1.000
_cell.angle_alpha   90.00
_cell.angle_beta   90.00
_cell.angle_gamma   90.00
#
_symmetry.space_group_name_H-M   'P 1'
#
loop_
_entity.id
_entity.type
_entity.pdbx_description
1 polymer ?
#
loop_
_entity_poly.entity_id
_entity_poly.type
_entity_poly.pdbx_seq_one_letter_code
_entity_poly.pdbx_strand_id
1 'polypeptide(L)'
;MGTYNLPRNVKGENRILFIFSTKSLIYTVVAAGIGLIFYFIFKLLNMTMVGIAIVALFALLGFGIGTIKVPEIAKFEFSKKTGGENIDDIIKRAIKFKAKGKKIYVYKEGNNNDD
;
A
#
# COMPACT_ATOMS: atom_id res chain seq x y z
N MET A 1 27.02 22.96 -24.88
CA MET A 1 26.55 21.58 -24.59
C MET A 1 25.35 21.71 -23.66
N GLY A 2 24.15 21.42 -24.16
CA GLY A 2 22.91 21.61 -23.40
C GLY A 2 22.81 20.61 -22.25
N THR A 3 22.43 21.07 -21.06
CA THR A 3 22.23 20.23 -19.89
C THR A 3 20.99 19.35 -20.11
N TYR A 4 21.20 18.04 -20.27
CA TYR A 4 20.10 17.08 -20.34
C TYR A 4 19.57 16.80 -18.94
N ASN A 5 18.25 16.92 -18.76
CA ASN A 5 17.63 16.54 -17.50
C ASN A 5 17.73 15.01 -17.33
N LEU A 6 18.39 14.59 -16.25
CA LEU A 6 18.31 13.21 -15.78
C LEU A 6 16.85 12.84 -15.55
N PRO A 7 16.41 11.64 -15.97
CA PRO A 7 15.05 11.19 -15.74
C PRO A 7 14.80 11.12 -14.23
N ARG A 8 14.11 12.13 -13.70
CA ARG A 8 13.67 12.21 -12.31
C ARG A 8 12.14 12.14 -12.28
N ASN A 9 11.61 11.55 -11.22
CA ASN A 9 10.16 11.55 -11.01
C ASN A 9 9.70 12.91 -10.48
N VAL A 10 9.32 13.82 -11.39
CA VAL A 10 8.79 15.17 -11.09
C VAL A 10 7.35 15.17 -10.52
N LYS A 11 6.77 13.99 -10.33
CA LYS A 11 5.36 13.82 -9.97
C LYS A 11 5.13 14.24 -8.51
N GLY A 12 4.67 15.47 -8.33
CA GLY A 12 4.28 16.01 -7.02
C GLY A 12 5.11 17.23 -6.56
N GLU A 13 6.09 17.68 -7.34
CA GLU A 13 6.96 18.81 -6.99
C GLU A 13 6.20 20.13 -6.72
N ASN A 14 4.99 20.31 -7.24
CA ASN A 14 4.15 21.51 -7.02
C ASN A 14 3.11 21.38 -5.90
N ARG A 15 3.07 20.27 -5.13
CA ARG A 15 2.05 20.06 -4.08
C ARG A 15 2.65 20.20 -2.68
N ILE A 16 2.25 21.27 -1.97
CA ILE A 16 2.63 21.54 -0.56
C ILE A 16 2.19 20.38 0.37
N LEU A 17 1.08 19.71 0.04
CA LEU A 17 0.55 18.55 0.78
C LEU A 17 0.76 17.25 0.00
N PHE A 18 2.01 16.91 -0.34
CA PHE A 18 2.33 15.63 -1.01
C PHE A 18 1.82 14.40 -0.22
N ILE A 19 1.71 14.54 1.10
CA ILE A 19 1.22 13.51 2.04
C ILE A 19 -0.30 13.25 1.85
N PHE A 20 -1.08 14.27 1.44
CA PHE A 20 -2.51 14.14 1.10
C PHE A 20 -2.69 14.06 -0.41
N SER A 21 -2.13 13.02 -1.02
CA SER A 21 -2.46 12.65 -2.39
C SER A 21 -3.94 12.25 -2.49
N THR A 22 -4.56 12.47 -3.65
CA THR A 22 -5.95 12.03 -3.91
C THR A 22 -6.11 10.52 -3.66
N LYS A 23 -5.05 9.74 -3.90
CA LYS A 23 -5.01 8.31 -3.59
C LYS A 23 -5.11 8.06 -2.08
N SER A 24 -4.25 8.66 -1.28
CA SER A 24 -4.25 8.45 0.17
C SER A 24 -5.56 8.88 0.81
N LEU A 25 -6.14 9.98 0.32
CA LEU A 25 -7.45 10.45 0.78
C LEU A 25 -8.56 9.42 0.51
N ILE A 26 -8.58 8.78 -0.67
CA ILE A 26 -9.56 7.73 -0.98
C ILE A 26 -9.40 6.54 -0.03
N TYR A 27 -8.17 6.07 0.21
CA TYR A 27 -7.93 4.95 1.14
C TYR A 27 -8.30 5.30 2.58
N THR A 28 -8.04 6.52 3.04
CA THR A 28 -8.47 7.02 4.34
C THR A 28 -9.98 7.03 4.47
N VAL A 29 -10.71 7.53 3.45
CA VAL A 29 -12.19 7.59 3.48
C VAL A 29 -12.80 6.19 3.50
N VAL A 30 -12.28 5.25 2.70
CA VAL A 30 -12.76 3.86 2.69
C VAL A 30 -12.49 3.17 4.03
N ALA A 31 -11.28 3.33 4.58
CA ALA A 31 -10.93 2.73 5.87
C ALA A 31 -11.73 3.36 7.03
N ALA A 32 -11.95 4.67 7.02
CA ALA A 32 -12.81 5.35 7.99
C ALA A 32 -14.28 4.89 7.87
N GLY A 33 -14.78 4.64 6.66
CA GLY A 33 -16.10 4.05 6.43
C GLY A 33 -16.25 2.67 7.07
N ILE A 34 -15.23 1.82 7.00
CA ILE A 34 -15.18 0.53 7.71
C ILE A 34 -15.15 0.75 9.22
N GLY A 35 -14.33 1.69 9.70
CA GLY A 35 -14.29 2.06 11.13
C GLY A 35 -15.64 2.54 11.66
N LEU A 36 -16.44 3.22 10.84
CA LEU A 36 -17.78 3.69 11.20
C LEU A 36 -18.75 2.55 11.50
N ILE A 37 -18.62 1.41 10.81
CA ILE A 37 -19.42 0.22 11.09
C ILE A 37 -19.14 -0.26 12.52
N PHE A 38 -17.87 -0.29 12.92
CA PHE A 38 -17.49 -0.63 14.30
C PHE A 38 -17.99 0.42 15.29
N TYR A 39 -17.95 1.71 14.94
CA TYR A 39 -18.52 2.77 15.79
C TYR A 39 -20.01 2.54 16.09
N PHE A 40 -20.82 2.16 15.10
CA PHE A 40 -22.24 1.86 15.34
C PHE A 40 -22.43 0.70 16.32
N ILE A 41 -21.59 -0.32 16.26
CA ILE A 41 -21.63 -1.46 17.20
C ILE A 41 -21.27 -0.99 18.63
N PHE A 42 -20.20 -0.21 18.80
CA PHE A 42 -19.81 0.29 20.12
C PHE A 42 -20.76 1.37 20.67
N LYS A 43 -21.46 2.09 19.80
CA LYS A 43 -22.52 3.04 20.18
C LYS A 43 -23.70 2.31 20.82
N LEU A 44 -24.08 1.13 20.34
CA LEU A 44 -25.13 0.30 20.95
C LEU A 44 -24.76 -0.16 22.38
N LEU A 45 -23.46 -0.26 22.66
CA LEU A 45 -22.91 -0.61 23.98
C LEU A 45 -22.62 0.63 24.86
N ASN A 46 -23.06 1.83 24.46
CA ASN A 46 -22.77 3.12 25.11
C ASN A 46 -21.26 3.47 25.25
N MET A 47 -20.38 2.82 24.49
CA MET A 47 -18.93 3.06 24.49
C MET A 47 -18.50 4.00 23.36
N THR A 48 -19.08 5.20 23.32
CA THR A 48 -18.90 6.15 22.21
C THR A 48 -17.46 6.60 22.00
N MET A 49 -16.72 6.87 23.08
CA MET A 49 -15.31 7.28 23.01
C MET A 49 -14.40 6.20 22.41
N VAL A 50 -14.64 4.92 22.74
CA VAL A 50 -13.87 3.81 22.20
C VAL A 50 -14.16 3.62 20.71
N GLY A 51 -15.43 3.77 20.30
CA GLY A 51 -15.80 3.72 18.90
C GLY A 51 -15.11 4.82 18.06
N ILE A 52 -15.02 6.05 18.58
CA ILE A 52 -14.32 7.16 17.91
C ILE A 52 -12.82 6.87 17.78
N ALA A 53 -12.20 6.35 18.85
CA ALA A 53 -10.79 5.95 18.82
C ALA A 53 -10.50 4.91 17.74
N ILE A 54 -11.42 3.94 17.56
CA ILE A 54 -11.31 2.92 16.51
C ILE A 54 -11.44 3.53 15.12
N VAL A 55 -12.38 4.45 14.88
CA VAL A 55 -12.51 5.16 13.60
C VAL A 55 -11.23 5.92 13.27
N ALA A 56 -10.66 6.63 14.24
CA ALA A 56 -9.40 7.36 14.07
C ALA A 56 -8.22 6.42 13.75
N LEU A 57 -8.14 5.27 14.42
CA LEU A 57 -7.13 4.25 14.16
C LEU A 57 -7.24 3.72 12.72
N PHE A 58 -8.44 3.34 12.28
CA PHE A 58 -8.66 2.85 10.92
C PHE A 58 -8.37 3.91 9.85
N ALA A 59 -8.74 5.18 10.11
CA ALA A 59 -8.41 6.29 9.22
C ALA A 59 -6.88 6.49 9.09
N LEU A 60 -6.13 6.41 10.20
CA LEU A 60 -4.66 6.49 10.18
C LEU A 60 -4.03 5.31 9.45
N LEU A 61 -4.54 4.09 9.64
CA LEU A 61 -4.06 2.91 8.91
C LEU A 61 -4.33 3.03 7.41
N GLY A 62 -5.53 3.46 7.02
CA GLY A 62 -5.89 3.71 5.61
C GLY A 62 -5.01 4.79 4.98
N PHE A 63 -4.69 5.85 5.73
CA PHE A 63 -3.74 6.86 5.29
C PHE A 63 -2.34 6.31 5.12
N GLY A 64 -1.87 5.47 6.05
CA GLY A 64 -0.57 4.81 5.97
C GLY A 64 -0.42 3.95 4.72
N ILE A 65 -1.43 3.17 4.37
CA ILE A 65 -1.41 2.31 3.17
C ILE A 65 -1.27 3.14 1.88
N GLY A 66 -1.99 4.26 1.78
CA GLY A 66 -1.96 5.11 0.58
C GLY A 66 -0.76 6.08 0.49
N THR A 67 0.03 6.23 1.55
CA THR A 67 1.17 7.18 1.60
C THR A 67 2.52 6.49 1.73
N ILE A 68 2.59 5.37 2.45
CA ILE A 68 3.84 4.68 2.75
C ILE A 68 4.24 3.84 1.54
N LYS A 69 5.50 3.99 1.12
CA LYS A 69 6.15 3.08 0.16
C LYS A 69 6.66 1.88 0.89
N VAL A 70 6.71 0.71 0.24
CA VAL A 70 7.28 -0.48 0.86
C VAL A 70 8.74 -0.23 1.19
N PRO A 71 9.14 -0.25 2.48
CA PRO A 71 10.53 -0.11 2.85
C PRO A 71 11.29 -1.36 2.37
N GLU A 72 12.52 -1.16 1.91
CA GLU A 72 13.38 -2.28 1.53
C GLU A 72 13.90 -2.95 2.81
N ILE A 73 13.22 -4.02 3.25
CA ILE A 73 13.63 -4.79 4.43
C ILE A 73 14.43 -6.00 3.92
N ALA A 74 15.74 -6.03 4.18
CA ALA A 74 16.66 -7.06 3.70
C ALA A 74 16.28 -8.51 4.09
N LYS A 75 15.47 -8.68 5.15
CA LYS A 75 14.99 -9.98 5.62
C LYS A 75 13.79 -10.55 4.85
N PHE A 76 13.05 -9.74 4.10
CA PHE A 76 11.90 -10.19 3.31
C PHE A 76 12.22 -10.04 1.82
N GLU A 77 12.43 -11.16 1.11
CA GLU A 77 12.72 -11.14 -0.34
C GLU A 77 11.66 -10.41 -1.17
N PHE A 78 10.40 -10.46 -0.71
CA PHE A 78 9.30 -9.72 -1.32
C PHE A 78 9.50 -8.20 -1.22
N SER A 79 9.87 -7.71 -0.03
CA SER A 79 10.15 -6.28 0.25
C SER A 79 11.42 -5.79 -0.46
N LYS A 80 12.38 -6.69 -0.70
CA LYS A 80 13.59 -6.41 -1.50
C LYS A 80 13.30 -6.25 -2.99
N LYS A 81 12.47 -7.14 -3.56
CA LYS A 81 12.08 -7.10 -4.99
C LYS A 81 11.06 -6.01 -5.33
N THR A 82 10.29 -5.55 -4.34
CA THR A 82 9.25 -4.50 -4.52
C THR A 82 9.57 -3.22 -3.73
N GLY A 83 10.81 -3.07 -3.26
CA GLY A 83 11.28 -1.91 -2.52
C GLY A 83 11.14 -0.63 -3.34
N GLY A 84 10.53 0.40 -2.75
CA GLY A 84 10.31 1.68 -3.42
C GLY A 84 9.05 1.77 -4.29
N GLU A 85 8.33 0.66 -4.52
CA GLU A 85 6.98 0.69 -5.09
C GLU A 85 5.93 1.09 -4.02
N ASN A 86 4.79 1.66 -4.47
CA ASN A 86 3.69 1.97 -3.56
C ASN A 86 2.97 0.68 -3.13
N ILE A 87 2.58 0.61 -1.86
CA ILE A 87 1.87 -0.55 -1.28
C ILE A 87 0.58 -0.87 -2.07
N ASP A 88 -0.17 0.16 -2.48
CA ASP A 88 -1.41 -0.01 -3.26
C ASP A 88 -1.20 -0.75 -4.59
N ASP A 89 -0.11 -0.44 -5.29
CA ASP A 89 0.17 -1.02 -6.60
C ASP A 89 0.52 -2.51 -6.44
N ILE A 90 1.22 -2.85 -5.36
CA ILE A 90 1.55 -4.23 -4.98
C ILE A 90 0.28 -5.01 -4.60
N ILE A 91 -0.58 -4.44 -3.75
CA ILE A 91 -1.86 -5.06 -3.35
C ILE A 91 -2.72 -5.28 -4.58
N LYS A 92 -2.85 -4.28 -5.46
CA LYS A 92 -3.64 -4.39 -6.69
C LYS A 92 -3.06 -5.43 -7.65
N ARG A 93 -1.73 -5.51 -7.76
CA ARG A 93 -1.02 -6.52 -8.56
C ARG A 93 -1.27 -7.92 -8.00
N ALA A 94 -1.20 -8.10 -6.69
CA ALA A 94 -1.48 -9.35 -6.01
C ALA A 94 -2.94 -9.81 -6.20
N ILE A 95 -3.91 -8.91 -6.00
CA ILE A 95 -5.33 -9.20 -6.22
C ILE A 95 -5.58 -9.58 -7.68
N LYS A 96 -5.05 -8.80 -8.64
CA LYS A 96 -5.23 -9.08 -10.07
C LYS A 96 -4.54 -10.39 -10.49
N PHE A 97 -3.41 -10.74 -9.86
CA PHE A 97 -2.72 -12.00 -10.10
C PHE A 97 -3.58 -13.19 -9.64
N LYS A 98 -4.13 -13.11 -8.42
CA LYS A 98 -4.98 -14.15 -7.84
C LYS A 98 -6.32 -14.27 -8.56
N ALA A 99 -6.96 -13.14 -8.90
CA ALA A 99 -8.25 -13.10 -9.60
C ALA A 99 -8.17 -13.63 -11.04
N LYS A 100 -7.03 -13.48 -11.72
CA LYS A 100 -6.82 -13.99 -13.09
C LYS A 100 -6.32 -15.43 -13.14
N GLY A 101 -6.17 -16.11 -11.99
CA GLY A 101 -5.72 -17.50 -11.93
C GLY A 101 -4.34 -17.75 -12.58
N LYS A 102 -3.50 -16.71 -12.62
CA LYS A 102 -2.19 -16.81 -13.28
C LYS A 102 -1.27 -17.73 -12.49
N LYS A 103 -0.56 -18.62 -13.18
CA LYS A 103 0.43 -19.53 -12.57
C LYS A 103 1.82 -18.91 -12.66
N ILE A 104 2.61 -19.07 -11.62
CA ILE A 104 4.03 -18.71 -11.65
C ILE A 104 4.76 -19.88 -12.31
N TYR A 105 5.30 -19.63 -13.50
CA TYR A 105 6.19 -20.59 -14.16
C TYR A 105 7.60 -20.32 -13.64
N VAL A 106 8.10 -21.24 -12.83
CA VAL A 106 9.50 -21.26 -12.40
C VAL A 106 10.20 -22.27 -13.29
N TYR A 107 11.23 -21.83 -14.02
CA TYR A 107 12.13 -22.77 -14.67
C TYR A 107 12.81 -23.56 -13.57
N LYS A 108 12.64 -24.89 -13.58
CA LYS A 108 13.42 -25.77 -12.73
C LYS A 108 14.87 -25.58 -13.16
N GLU A 109 15.73 -25.11 -12.26
CA GLU A 109 17.17 -25.14 -12.51
C GLU A 109 17.50 -26.56 -12.93
N GLY A 110 17.98 -26.70 -14.17
CA GLY A 110 18.53 -27.96 -14.64
C GLY A 110 19.64 -28.31 -13.68
N ASN A 111 19.48 -29.43 -12.99
CA ASN A 111 20.57 -30.06 -12.30
C ASN A 111 21.53 -30.50 -13.41
N ASN A 112 22.48 -29.64 -13.78
CA ASN A 112 23.62 -30.01 -14.59
C ASN A 112 24.50 -30.88 -13.69
N ASN A 113 24.07 -32.13 -13.51
CA ASN A 113 24.96 -33.22 -13.12
C ASN A 113 25.72 -33.62 -14.39
N ASP A 114 26.68 -32.81 -14.78
CA ASP A 114 27.78 -33.20 -15.65
C ASP A 114 29.05 -33.12 -14.78
N ASP A 115 29.26 -34.16 -13.96
CA ASP A 115 30.55 -34.63 -13.42
C ASP A 115 30.36 -36.02 -12.78
#